data_AF-A0AAW3YXN0-F1
#
_entry.id   AF-A0AAW3YXN0-F1
#
_cell.length_a   1.000
_cell.length_b   1.000
_cell.length_c   1.000
_cell.angle_alpha   90.00
_cell.angle_beta   90.00
_cell.angle_gamma   90.00
#
_symmetry.space_group_name_H-M   'P 1'
#
loop_
_entity.id
_entity.type
_entity.pdbx_description
1 polymer ?
#
loop_
_entity_poly.entity_id
_entity_poly.type
_entity_poly.pdbx_seq_one_letter_code
_entity_poly.pdbx_strand_id
1 'polypeptide(L)' 'MLEILDVVRELAELTAAHTHHNTGTPENASVIRNTAHKSDRLKQKYSLVIG' A
#
# COMPACT_ATOMS: atom_id res chain seq x y z
N MET A 1 -0.65 -7.73 14.50
CA MET A 1 -1.12 -6.43 13.98
C MET A 1 -0.23 -5.86 12.89
N LEU A 2 1.11 -6.03 12.97
CA LEU A 2 2.02 -5.58 11.91
C LEU A 2 1.72 -6.25 10.55
N GLU A 3 1.32 -7.52 10.54
CA GLU A 3 0.88 -8.25 9.34
C GLU A 3 -0.29 -7.58 8.60
N ILE A 4 -1.19 -6.87 9.32
CA ILE A 4 -2.32 -6.15 8.68
C ILE A 4 -1.77 -4.96 7.87
N LEU A 5 -0.71 -4.31 8.34
CA LEU A 5 -0.07 -3.22 7.61
C LEU A 5 0.63 -3.73 6.34
N ASP A 6 1.16 -4.96 6.37
CA ASP A 6 1.72 -5.60 5.18
C ASP A 6 0.63 -5.93 4.15
N VAL A 7 -0.51 -6.47 4.59
CA VAL A 7 -1.66 -6.74 3.70
C VAL A 7 -2.20 -5.44 3.09
N VAL A 8 -2.29 -4.35 3.86
CA VAL A 8 -2.73 -3.05 3.33
C VAL A 8 -1.72 -2.48 2.32
N ARG A 9 -0.42 -2.67 2.56
CA ARG A 9 0.64 -2.28 1.61
C ARG A 9 0.50 -3.06 0.30
N GLU A 10 0.38 -4.38 0.38
CA GLU A 10 0.23 -5.26 -0.79
C GLU A 10 -1.03 -4.92 -1.58
N LEU A 11 -2.16 -4.72 -0.90
CA LEU A 11 -3.41 -4.32 -1.55
C LEU A 11 -3.27 -2.98 -2.29
N ALA A 12 -2.60 -2.00 -1.68
CA ALA A 12 -2.35 -0.71 -2.32
C ALA A 12 -1.42 -0.86 -3.55
N GLU A 13 -0.36 -1.67 -3.46
CA GLU A 13 0.54 -1.95 -4.59
C GLU A 13 -0.19 -2.64 -5.75
N LEU A 14 -0.98 -3.68 -5.45
CA LEU A 14 -1.81 -4.38 -6.44
C LEU A 14 -2.81 -3.44 -7.10
N THR A 15 -3.50 -2.61 -6.31
CA THR A 15 -4.45 -1.63 -6.84
C THR A 15 -3.76 -0.61 -7.74
N ALA A 16 -2.57 -0.13 -7.38
CA ALA A 16 -1.81 0.82 -8.18
C ALA A 16 -1.19 0.23 -9.46
N ALA A 17 -1.05 -1.10 -9.52
CA ALA A 17 -0.59 -1.84 -10.70
C ALA A 17 -1.74 -2.38 -11.55
N HIS A 18 -2.98 -2.28 -11.07
CA HIS A 18 -4.17 -2.83 -11.72
C HIS A 18 -4.43 -2.15 -13.07
N THR A 19 -4.35 -2.89 -14.16
CA THR A 19 -4.49 -2.36 -15.52
C THR A 19 -5.60 -3.06 -16.28
N HIS A 20 -6.37 -2.29 -17.05
CA HIS A 20 -7.37 -2.83 -17.98
C HIS A 20 -6.95 -2.57 -19.43
N HIS A 21 -7.32 -3.48 -20.34
CA HIS A 21 -6.99 -3.36 -21.77
C HIS A 21 -7.50 -2.06 -22.42
N ASN A 22 -8.64 -1.54 -21.98
CA ASN A 22 -9.33 -0.39 -22.56
C ASN A 22 -9.17 0.93 -21.78
N THR A 23 -8.62 0.89 -20.56
CA THR A 23 -8.49 2.08 -19.69
C THR A 23 -7.06 2.29 -19.18
N GLY A 24 -6.21 1.27 -19.26
CA GLY A 24 -4.84 1.31 -18.75
C GLY A 24 -4.79 1.25 -17.23
N THR A 25 -3.73 1.83 -16.66
CA THR A 25 -3.48 1.92 -15.21
C THR A 25 -4.28 3.05 -14.55
N PRO A 26 -4.49 3.03 -13.22
CA PRO A 26 -5.24 4.06 -12.54
C PRO A 26 -4.51 5.41 -12.59
N GLU A 27 -5.22 6.50 -12.86
CA GLU A 27 -4.63 7.85 -12.93
C GLU A 27 -3.99 8.29 -11.60
N ASN A 28 -4.54 7.81 -10.49
CA ASN A 28 -4.06 8.07 -9.14
C ASN A 28 -3.08 7.02 -8.62
N ALA A 29 -2.50 6.17 -9.48
CA ALA A 29 -1.60 5.09 -9.08
C ALA A 29 -0.41 5.56 -8.20
N SER A 30 0.11 6.76 -8.43
CA SER A 30 1.14 7.37 -7.59
C SER A 30 0.65 7.66 -6.16
N VAL A 31 -0.56 8.22 -6.03
CA VAL A 31 -1.20 8.50 -4.74
C VAL A 31 -1.49 7.20 -3.98
N ILE A 32 -1.91 6.16 -4.70
CA ILE A 32 -2.15 4.83 -4.12
C ILE A 32 -0.83 4.22 -3.61
N ARG A 33 0.26 4.27 -4.40
CA ARG A 33 1.60 3.81 -3.93
C ARG A 33 2.09 4.60 -2.71
N ASN A 34 1.83 5.90 -2.65
CA ASN A 34 2.15 6.69 -1.46
C ASN A 34 1.43 6.22 -0.19
N THR A 35 0.24 5.63 -0.34
CA THR A 35 -0.48 5.00 0.77
C THR A 35 0.23 3.73 1.24
N ALA A 36 0.76 2.91 0.32
CA ALA A 36 1.58 1.74 0.65
C ALA A 36 2.80 2.14 1.51
N HIS A 37 3.51 3.20 1.11
CA HIS A 37 4.63 3.75 1.87
C HIS A 37 4.24 4.32 3.24
N LYS A 38 2.98 4.76 3.42
CA LYS A 38 2.48 5.19 4.73
C LYS A 38 2.37 4.00 5.68
N SER A 39 1.94 2.83 5.19
CA SER A 39 1.89 1.58 5.96
C SER A 39 3.27 1.17 6.46
N ASP A 40 4.32 1.27 5.63
CA ASP A 40 5.71 1.00 6.03
C ASP A 40 6.17 1.90 7.17
N ARG A 41 5.90 3.21 7.07
CA ARG A 41 6.24 4.18 8.12
C ARG A 41 5.50 3.89 9.42
N LEU A 42 4.23 3.49 9.34
CA LEU A 42 3.45 3.11 10.52
C LEU A 42 4.02 1.82 11.14
N LYS A 43 4.38 0.82 10.33
CA LYS A 43 5.01 -0.41 10.80
C LYS A 43 6.31 -0.12 11.55
N GLN A 44 7.18 0.75 11.01
CA GLN A 44 8.41 1.17 11.67
C GLN A 44 8.15 1.95 12.97
N LYS A 45 7.17 2.85 12.98
CA LYS A 45 6.84 3.65 14.17
C LYS A 45 6.31 2.81 15.32
N TYR A 46 5.52 1.78 15.01
CA TYR A 46 4.78 1.01 16.01
C TYR A 46 5.39 -0.36 16.30
N SER A 47 6.41 -0.82 15.57
CA SER A 47 7.06 -2.12 15.79
C SER A 47 7.55 -2.32 17.23
N LEU A 48 7.98 -1.26 17.91
CA LEU A 48 8.44 -1.29 19.31
C LEU A 48 7.30 -1.36 20.35
N VAL A 49 6.06 -1.04 19.94
CA VAL A 49 4.91 -0.88 20.84
C VAL A 49 3.91 -2.02 20.68
N ILE A 50 3.82 -2.61 19.49
CA ILE A 50 2.86 -3.67 19.14
C ILE A 50 3.54 -4.89 18.49
N GLY A 51 4.83 -5.09 18.78
CA GLY A 51 5.62 -6.25 18.38
C GLY A 51 5.29 -7.49 19.19
#